data_AF-A0A975TDD4-F1
#
_entry.id   AF-A0A975TDD4-F1
#
_cell.length_a   1.000
_cell.length_b   1.000
_cell.length_c   1.000
_cell.angle_alpha   90.00
_cell.angle_beta   90.00
_cell.angle_gamma   90.00
#
_symmetry.space_group_name_H-M   'P 1'
#
loop_
_entity.id
_entity.type
_entity.pdbx_description
1 polymer ?
#
loop_
_entity_poly.entity_id
_entity_poly.type
_entity_poly.pdbx_seq_one_letter_code
_entity_poly.pdbx_strand_id
1 'polypeptide(L)'
;MEIFINEVSLEGQFVTEVEFRDAIKVFNSIFELINQKIKDKELYKEDSNIYANYEAIKGSNFNASLNQLKDKSLKTAFINIVFNKSNPKEWRIYQMHSSEDSFDCLTIDNDYKDVCDTSLAEVAERKSQNESKEYLLINFINSSFRITHPHISSCCLITVIKNNVEDNQICIDGIDSKLALEYWLENKLNLSSLEYSLDVTEPPRDEQTLLLDTTRFQKTSRKYDGRCIYCELPTGMYWYVDNLHYGKAAHLEVFDKRGCHLGEADLQGNIDTSKKDKNKTINLS
;
A
#
# COMPACT_ATOMS: atom_id res chain seq x y z
N MET A 1 -10.84 -0.35 12.74
CA MET A 1 -9.42 -0.73 12.56
C MET A 1 -8.51 0.11 13.44
N GLU A 2 -7.30 -0.38 13.74
CA GLU A 2 -6.24 0.45 14.34
C GLU A 2 -5.01 0.48 13.43
N ILE A 3 -4.50 1.68 13.19
CA ILE A 3 -3.33 1.91 12.35
C ILE A 3 -2.20 2.40 13.26
N PHE A 4 -1.04 1.77 13.17
CA PHE A 4 0.15 2.15 13.93
C PHE A 4 1.24 2.68 12.98
N ILE A 5 1.86 3.79 13.33
CA ILE A 5 3.12 4.20 12.68
C ILE A 5 4.23 3.38 13.31
N ASN A 6 4.96 2.61 12.50
CA ASN A 6 6.09 1.82 12.97
C ASN A 6 7.34 2.70 13.12
N GLU A 7 7.59 3.24 14.31
CA GLU A 7 8.79 4.06 14.55
C GLU A 7 10.10 3.28 14.35
N VAL A 8 10.09 1.97 14.57
CA VAL A 8 11.29 1.12 14.51
C VAL A 8 11.75 0.95 13.06
N SER A 9 10.82 1.05 12.11
CA SER A 9 11.14 1.00 10.69
C SER A 9 12.03 2.14 10.22
N LEU A 10 12.21 3.22 11.00
CA LEU A 10 13.07 4.36 10.67
C LEU A 10 14.56 4.13 10.95
N GLU A 11 14.89 3.17 11.80
CA GLU A 11 16.20 3.10 12.43
C GLU A 11 17.32 2.77 11.41
N GLY A 12 18.22 3.75 11.20
CA GLY A 12 19.48 3.55 10.47
C GLY A 12 19.38 3.43 8.94
N GLN A 13 18.20 3.53 8.34
CA GLN A 13 18.00 3.17 6.92
C GLN A 13 18.26 4.29 5.89
N PHE A 14 18.34 5.55 6.30
CA PHE A 14 18.54 6.68 5.38
C PHE A 14 19.88 7.36 5.63
N VAL A 15 20.81 7.19 4.69
CA VAL A 15 22.17 7.73 4.77
C VAL A 15 22.24 9.13 4.16
N THR A 16 21.35 9.41 3.21
CA THR A 16 21.34 10.68 2.46
C THR A 16 20.04 11.47 2.63
N GLU A 17 20.14 12.79 2.48
CA GLU A 17 18.98 13.70 2.43
C GLU A 17 17.98 13.30 1.32
N VAL A 18 18.49 12.78 0.20
CA VAL A 18 17.68 12.36 -0.97
C VAL A 18 16.81 11.16 -0.61
N GLU A 19 17.40 10.11 -0.05
CA GLU A 19 16.69 8.90 0.37
C GLU A 19 15.62 9.23 1.41
N PHE A 20 15.99 10.03 2.43
CA PHE A 20 15.06 10.44 3.47
C PHE A 20 13.91 11.26 2.89
N ARG A 21 14.18 12.23 2.00
CA ARG A 21 13.15 13.02 1.34
C ARG A 21 12.18 12.14 0.56
N ASP A 22 12.68 11.17 -0.20
CA ASP A 22 11.84 10.31 -1.02
C ASP A 22 11.01 9.35 -0.16
N ALA A 23 11.55 8.88 0.97
CA ALA A 23 10.79 8.16 1.99
C ALA A 23 9.64 8.98 2.59
N ILE A 24 9.89 10.25 2.95
CA ILE A 24 8.85 11.14 3.46
C ILE A 24 7.76 11.40 2.42
N LYS A 25 8.09 11.50 1.13
CA LYS A 25 7.07 11.64 0.06
C LYS A 25 6.15 10.43 0.00
N VAL A 26 6.71 9.22 0.02
CA VAL A 26 5.93 7.98 0.02
C VAL A 26 5.04 7.93 1.27
N PHE A 27 5.63 8.18 2.44
CA PHE A 27 4.90 8.20 3.70
C PHE A 27 3.74 9.21 3.69
N ASN A 28 3.98 10.43 3.21
CA ASN A 28 2.93 11.45 3.08
C ASN A 28 1.78 10.99 2.16
N SER A 29 2.10 10.33 1.04
CA SER A 29 1.08 9.85 0.09
C SER A 29 0.13 8.81 0.70
N ILE A 30 0.61 7.99 1.65
CA ILE A 30 -0.20 7.01 2.39
C ILE A 30 -1.24 7.76 3.24
N PHE A 31 -0.81 8.75 4.02
CA PHE A 31 -1.71 9.52 4.87
C PHE A 31 -2.65 10.43 4.09
N GLU A 32 -2.23 10.96 2.94
CA GLU A 32 -3.13 11.67 2.03
C GLU A 32 -4.29 10.78 1.59
N LEU A 33 -4.02 9.51 1.25
CA LEU A 33 -5.06 8.55 0.92
C LEU A 33 -5.96 8.23 2.12
N ILE A 34 -5.39 7.96 3.31
CA ILE A 34 -6.19 7.73 4.54
C ILE A 34 -7.13 8.91 4.81
N ASN A 35 -6.59 10.13 4.78
CA ASN A 35 -7.38 11.34 5.04
C ASN A 35 -8.46 11.56 3.98
N GLN A 36 -8.17 11.25 2.71
CA GLN A 36 -9.16 11.31 1.64
C GLN A 36 -10.30 10.32 1.89
N LYS A 37 -9.98 9.07 2.23
CA LYS A 37 -10.97 8.02 2.57
C LYS A 37 -11.83 8.39 3.80
N ILE A 38 -11.25 9.04 4.80
CA ILE A 38 -12.00 9.59 5.95
C ILE A 38 -12.94 10.71 5.50
N LYS A 39 -12.46 11.63 4.65
CA LYS A 39 -13.26 12.75 4.14
C LYS A 39 -14.45 12.27 3.28
N ASP A 40 -14.24 11.22 2.50
CA ASP A 40 -15.26 10.61 1.65
C ASP A 40 -16.24 9.72 2.44
N LYS A 41 -16.06 9.61 3.77
CA LYS A 41 -16.86 8.80 4.70
C LYS A 41 -16.81 7.29 4.42
N GLU A 42 -15.79 6.84 3.70
CA GLU A 42 -15.51 5.42 3.49
C GLU A 42 -14.76 4.82 4.69
N LEU A 43 -13.98 5.65 5.39
CA LEU A 43 -13.45 5.35 6.71
C LEU A 43 -14.10 6.23 7.76
N TYR A 44 -14.69 5.62 8.78
CA TYR A 44 -15.22 6.36 9.92
C TYR A 44 -14.09 6.67 10.91
N LYS A 45 -13.95 7.97 11.23
CA LYS A 45 -12.94 8.46 12.18
C LYS A 45 -13.13 7.88 13.59
N GLU A 46 -14.36 7.53 13.95
CA GLU A 46 -14.70 6.95 15.25
C GLU A 46 -14.26 5.48 15.34
N ASP A 47 -14.29 4.76 14.21
CA ASP A 47 -13.93 3.34 14.11
C ASP A 47 -12.47 3.11 13.72
N SER A 48 -11.75 4.18 13.36
CA SER A 48 -10.38 4.15 12.86
C SER A 48 -9.48 5.00 13.74
N ASN A 49 -8.65 4.33 14.55
CA ASN A 49 -7.67 5.01 15.40
C ASN A 49 -6.28 4.92 14.79
N ILE A 50 -5.60 6.06 14.67
CA ILE A 50 -4.20 6.11 14.29
C ILE A 50 -3.39 6.28 15.57
N TYR A 51 -2.36 5.47 15.75
CA TYR A 51 -1.49 5.47 16.92
C TYR A 51 -0.03 5.73 16.51
N ALA A 52 0.69 6.40 17.40
CA ALA A 52 2.10 6.73 17.19
C ALA A 52 2.83 6.88 18.53
N ASN A 53 4.14 6.62 18.55
CA ASN A 53 5.03 6.96 19.65
C ASN A 53 5.63 8.36 19.41
N TYR A 54 5.15 9.37 20.10
CA TYR A 54 5.60 10.75 19.90
C TYR A 54 7.04 10.96 20.33
N GLU A 55 7.50 10.27 21.36
CA GLU A 55 8.88 10.40 21.83
C GLU A 55 9.85 9.81 20.81
N ALA A 56 9.53 8.66 20.23
CA ALA A 56 10.37 8.04 19.20
C ALA A 56 10.40 8.87 17.91
N ILE A 57 9.26 9.38 17.46
CA ILE A 57 9.18 10.25 16.26
C ILE A 57 9.85 11.61 16.54
N LYS A 58 9.79 12.13 17.77
CA LYS A 58 10.55 13.33 18.18
C LYS A 58 11.96 12.98 18.67
N GLY A 59 12.38 11.72 18.54
CA GLY A 59 13.67 11.25 19.02
C GLY A 59 14.83 11.92 18.28
N SER A 60 16.01 11.88 18.88
CA SER A 60 17.22 12.48 18.32
C SER A 60 17.53 11.97 16.91
N ASN A 61 17.33 10.69 16.64
CA ASN A 61 17.60 10.07 15.34
C ASN A 61 16.67 10.61 14.25
N PHE A 62 15.36 10.64 14.50
CA PHE A 62 14.40 11.17 13.53
C PHE A 62 14.56 12.69 13.35
N ASN A 63 14.75 13.43 14.45
CA ASN A 63 14.99 14.87 14.39
C ASN A 63 16.31 15.22 13.68
N ALA A 64 17.36 14.41 13.83
CA ALA A 64 18.60 14.60 13.10
C ALA A 64 18.36 14.49 11.59
N SER A 65 17.68 13.44 11.13
CA SER A 65 17.33 13.26 9.72
C SER A 65 16.37 14.35 9.20
N LEU A 66 15.36 14.72 10.01
CA LEU A 66 14.40 15.76 9.66
C LEU A 66 15.04 17.16 9.60
N ASN A 67 16.05 17.43 10.41
CA ASN A 67 16.77 18.71 10.42
C ASN A 67 17.80 18.81 9.28
N GLN A 68 18.22 17.69 8.69
CA GLN A 68 19.07 17.68 7.50
C GLN A 68 18.31 18.07 6.22
N LEU A 69 16.98 17.99 6.21
CA LEU A 69 16.16 18.43 5.08
C LEU A 69 16.28 19.94 4.85
N LYS A 70 16.80 20.34 3.69
CA LYS A 70 16.83 21.75 3.26
C LYS A 70 15.44 22.25 2.87
N ASP A 71 14.59 21.35 2.39
CA ASP A 71 13.21 21.65 2.00
C ASP A 71 12.28 21.77 3.22
N LYS A 72 12.05 23.01 3.65
CA LYS A 72 11.14 23.34 4.75
C LYS A 72 9.69 22.96 4.47
N SER A 73 9.27 22.88 3.20
CA SER A 73 7.89 22.55 2.84
C SER A 73 7.58 21.08 3.13
N LEU A 74 8.52 20.18 2.83
CA LEU A 74 8.38 18.75 3.09
C LEU A 74 8.36 18.43 4.59
N LYS A 75 9.26 19.08 5.36
CA LYS A 75 9.28 18.98 6.82
C LYS A 75 7.95 19.45 7.43
N THR A 76 7.43 20.58 6.94
CA THR A 76 6.14 21.12 7.39
C THR A 76 4.98 20.19 7.00
N ALA A 77 5.01 19.61 5.80
CA ALA A 77 4.02 18.65 5.33
C ALA A 77 3.99 17.40 6.23
N PHE A 78 5.15 16.82 6.53
CA PHE A 78 5.26 15.67 7.42
C PHE A 78 4.71 15.98 8.82
N ILE A 79 5.16 17.07 9.45
CA ILE A 79 4.68 17.46 10.79
C ILE A 79 3.17 17.69 10.76
N ASN A 80 2.66 18.38 9.76
CA ASN A 80 1.23 18.62 9.62
C ASN A 80 0.44 17.34 9.39
N ILE A 81 0.97 16.39 8.63
CA ILE A 81 0.32 15.11 8.39
C ILE A 81 0.28 14.31 9.68
N VAL A 82 1.44 14.05 10.29
CA VAL A 82 1.58 13.16 11.44
C VAL A 82 0.99 13.74 12.71
N PHE A 83 1.17 15.02 13.00
CA PHE A 83 0.77 15.58 14.29
C PHE A 83 -0.55 16.36 14.24
N ASN A 84 -0.95 16.90 13.08
CA ASN A 84 -2.12 17.78 13.00
C ASN A 84 -3.30 17.14 12.27
N LYS A 85 -3.10 16.58 11.07
CA LYS A 85 -4.19 16.07 10.21
C LYS A 85 -4.62 14.67 10.59
N SER A 86 -3.68 13.74 10.80
CA SER A 86 -4.02 12.37 11.20
C SER A 86 -4.48 12.29 12.65
N ASN A 87 -4.19 13.31 13.47
CA ASN A 87 -4.54 13.40 14.89
C ASN A 87 -4.35 12.06 15.63
N PRO A 88 -3.12 11.51 15.59
CA PRO A 88 -2.86 10.21 16.18
C PRO A 88 -3.06 10.26 17.69
N LYS A 89 -3.21 9.08 18.29
CA LYS A 89 -3.19 8.88 19.74
C LYS A 89 -1.80 8.41 20.14
N GLU A 90 -1.27 8.94 21.23
CA GLU A 90 -0.07 8.41 21.85
C GLU A 90 -0.41 7.04 22.44
N TRP A 91 0.09 5.96 21.85
CA TRP A 91 -0.26 4.62 22.29
C TRP A 91 0.28 4.33 23.69
N ARG A 92 1.38 4.96 24.12
CA ARG A 92 1.93 4.77 25.48
C ARG A 92 0.96 5.16 26.59
N ILE A 93 0.05 6.11 26.32
CA ILE A 93 -1.01 6.48 27.29
C ILE A 93 -2.00 5.33 27.49
N TYR A 94 -2.16 4.48 26.47
CA TYR A 94 -3.10 3.36 26.42
C TYR A 94 -2.36 2.03 26.25
N GLN A 95 -1.11 1.94 26.70
CA GLN A 95 -0.25 0.79 26.50
C GLN A 95 -0.91 -0.48 27.03
N MET A 96 -0.89 -1.53 26.21
CA MET A 96 -1.48 -2.83 26.54
C MET A 96 -0.44 -3.90 26.83
N HIS A 97 0.72 -3.83 26.17
CA HIS A 97 1.78 -4.80 26.44
C HIS A 97 2.43 -4.56 27.81
N SER A 98 2.79 -5.65 28.49
CA SER A 98 3.53 -5.59 29.74
C SER A 98 5.01 -5.33 29.47
N SER A 99 5.67 -4.60 30.36
CA SER A 99 7.14 -4.48 30.37
C SER A 99 7.84 -5.76 30.86
N GLU A 100 7.09 -6.71 31.40
CA GLU A 100 7.59 -8.04 31.78
C GLU A 100 7.58 -9.03 30.60
N ASP A 101 6.83 -8.72 29.53
CA ASP A 101 6.78 -9.53 28.33
C ASP A 101 7.96 -9.19 27.41
N SER A 102 8.44 -10.18 26.66
CA SER A 102 9.45 -10.00 25.61
C SER A 102 8.83 -10.15 24.23
N PHE A 103 9.31 -9.35 23.28
CA PHE A 103 8.81 -9.32 21.92
C PHE A 103 9.98 -9.25 20.94
N ASP A 104 10.07 -10.24 20.07
CA ASP A 104 11.09 -10.34 19.03
C ASP A 104 10.42 -10.37 17.65
N CYS A 105 10.86 -9.50 16.74
CA CYS A 105 10.32 -9.43 15.38
C CYS A 105 11.27 -10.09 14.39
N LEU A 106 10.71 -10.95 13.52
CA LEU A 106 11.45 -11.53 12.41
C LEU A 106 11.78 -10.45 11.38
N THR A 107 13.02 -10.48 10.89
CA THR A 107 13.55 -9.55 9.87
C THR A 107 13.74 -10.24 8.52
N ILE A 108 13.96 -9.45 7.48
CA ILE A 108 14.21 -9.96 6.11
C ILE A 108 15.45 -10.86 6.00
N ASP A 109 16.41 -10.70 6.91
CA ASP A 109 17.64 -11.50 6.95
C ASP A 109 17.47 -12.82 7.72
N ASN A 110 16.23 -13.20 8.04
CA ASN A 110 15.87 -14.34 8.89
C ASN A 110 16.50 -14.27 10.30
N ASP A 111 16.71 -13.06 10.81
CA ASP A 111 17.16 -12.79 12.18
C ASP A 111 16.03 -12.19 13.02
N TYR A 112 16.18 -12.24 14.34
CA TYR A 112 15.23 -11.66 15.30
C TYR A 112 15.78 -10.37 15.88
N LYS A 113 14.92 -9.33 15.87
CA LYS A 113 15.22 -8.04 16.49
C LYS A 113 14.29 -7.84 17.68
N ASP A 114 14.87 -7.48 18.82
CA ASP A 114 14.13 -7.04 20.01
C ASP A 114 13.32 -5.79 19.66
N VAL A 115 12.01 -5.86 19.92
CA VAL A 115 11.04 -4.80 19.65
C VAL A 115 10.20 -4.46 20.88
N CYS A 116 10.65 -4.81 22.08
CA CYS A 116 10.02 -4.41 23.34
C CYS A 116 9.87 -2.88 23.44
N ASP A 117 8.81 -2.41 24.08
CA ASP A 117 8.51 -0.98 24.26
C ASP A 117 8.37 -0.16 22.96
N THR A 118 8.04 -0.83 21.85
CA THR A 118 7.80 -0.21 20.54
C THR A 118 6.37 -0.42 20.06
N SER A 119 6.00 0.28 18.99
CA SER A 119 4.74 0.06 18.26
C SER A 119 4.52 -1.40 17.86
N LEU A 120 5.59 -2.14 17.54
CA LEU A 120 5.50 -3.55 17.10
C LEU A 120 5.03 -4.45 18.24
N ALA A 121 5.61 -4.31 19.44
CA ALA A 121 5.14 -5.01 20.63
C ALA A 121 3.70 -4.63 20.98
N GLU A 122 3.37 -3.33 20.94
CA GLU A 122 2.04 -2.85 21.28
C GLU A 122 0.95 -3.39 20.34
N VAL A 123 1.19 -3.36 19.02
CA VAL A 123 0.20 -3.87 18.06
C VAL A 123 0.10 -5.39 18.09
N ALA A 124 1.20 -6.11 18.39
CA ALA A 124 1.18 -7.55 18.58
C ALA A 124 0.31 -7.93 19.77
N GLU A 125 0.48 -7.25 20.91
CA GLU A 125 -0.33 -7.49 22.11
C GLU A 125 -1.81 -7.27 21.81
N ARG A 126 -2.16 -6.11 21.22
CA ARG A 126 -3.55 -5.78 20.87
C ARG A 126 -4.19 -6.80 19.94
N LYS A 127 -3.43 -7.26 18.94
CA LYS A 127 -3.90 -8.26 17.99
C LYS A 127 -4.15 -9.60 18.68
N SER A 128 -3.24 -10.02 19.57
CA SER A 128 -3.39 -11.26 20.31
C SER A 128 -4.62 -11.25 21.24
N GLN A 129 -4.98 -10.08 21.79
CA GLN A 129 -6.14 -9.93 22.66
C GLN A 129 -7.46 -9.74 21.90
N ASN A 130 -7.44 -9.32 20.63
CA ASN A 130 -8.64 -9.11 19.84
C ASN A 130 -8.41 -9.37 18.34
N GLU A 131 -8.51 -10.64 17.95
CA GLU A 131 -8.34 -11.07 16.55
C GLU A 131 -9.42 -10.54 15.60
N SER A 132 -10.59 -10.15 16.11
CA SER A 132 -11.71 -9.66 15.28
C SER A 132 -11.50 -8.25 14.74
N LYS A 133 -10.54 -7.51 15.31
CA LYS A 133 -10.22 -6.14 14.90
C LYS A 133 -9.08 -6.15 13.89
N GLU A 134 -9.22 -5.35 12.85
CA GLU A 134 -8.15 -5.15 11.87
C GLU A 134 -7.07 -4.20 12.40
N TYR A 135 -5.81 -4.63 12.29
CA TYR A 135 -4.61 -3.89 12.66
C TYR A 135 -3.68 -3.73 11.47
N LEU A 136 -3.12 -2.53 11.30
CA LEU A 136 -2.22 -2.20 10.20
C LEU A 136 -1.00 -1.44 10.72
N LEU A 137 0.19 -1.83 10.29
CA LEU A 137 1.43 -1.08 10.52
C LEU A 137 1.84 -0.30 9.27
N ILE A 138 2.12 0.99 9.45
CA ILE A 138 2.72 1.84 8.42
C ILE A 138 4.23 1.90 8.68
N ASN A 139 4.97 1.23 7.81
CA ASN A 139 6.42 1.28 7.75
C ASN A 139 6.89 2.45 6.88
N PHE A 140 8.10 2.92 7.16
CA PHE A 140 8.87 3.67 6.18
C PHE A 140 9.45 2.71 5.13
N ILE A 141 9.62 3.20 3.90
CA ILE A 141 10.22 2.42 2.81
C ILE A 141 11.56 1.83 3.23
N ASN A 142 11.88 0.65 2.72
CA ASN A 142 13.11 -0.10 3.00
C ASN A 142 13.25 -0.64 4.44
N SER A 143 12.19 -0.64 5.24
CA SER A 143 12.13 -1.32 6.55
C SER A 143 12.77 -2.72 6.52
N SER A 144 13.50 -3.10 7.58
CA SER A 144 14.05 -4.45 7.76
C SER A 144 12.98 -5.51 8.04
N PHE A 145 11.75 -5.09 8.32
CA PHE A 145 10.61 -5.95 8.64
C PHE A 145 9.73 -6.28 7.42
N ARG A 146 10.18 -5.94 6.20
CA ARG A 146 9.38 -6.02 4.95
C ARG A 146 9.25 -7.43 4.34
N ILE A 147 8.92 -8.44 5.12
CA ILE A 147 8.73 -9.79 4.57
C ILE A 147 7.47 -9.78 3.68
N THR A 148 7.55 -10.29 2.45
CA THR A 148 6.43 -10.23 1.49
C THR A 148 5.17 -10.89 2.05
N HIS A 149 4.04 -10.20 1.96
CA HIS A 149 2.77 -10.76 2.39
C HIS A 149 2.28 -11.85 1.42
N PRO A 150 1.90 -13.05 1.90
CA PRO A 150 1.56 -14.18 1.03
C PRO A 150 0.23 -14.02 0.29
N HIS A 151 -0.67 -13.15 0.77
CA HIS A 151 -2.04 -13.04 0.27
C HIS A 151 -2.48 -11.65 -0.20
N ILE A 152 -1.69 -10.60 0.07
CA ILE A 152 -2.10 -9.21 -0.21
C ILE A 152 -0.94 -8.57 -0.95
N SER A 153 -1.14 -8.31 -2.24
CA SER A 153 -0.10 -7.76 -3.12
C SER A 153 0.50 -6.48 -2.56
N SER A 154 1.81 -6.31 -2.73
CA SER A 154 2.60 -5.14 -2.26
C SER A 154 2.60 -4.88 -0.75
N CYS A 155 1.84 -5.63 0.06
CA CYS A 155 1.93 -5.57 1.52
C CYS A 155 3.09 -6.42 2.03
N CYS A 156 3.47 -6.16 3.29
CA CYS A 156 4.37 -7.03 4.04
C CYS A 156 3.64 -7.72 5.19
N LEU A 157 4.12 -8.90 5.57
CA LEU A 157 3.72 -9.62 6.76
C LEU A 157 4.79 -9.42 7.83
N ILE A 158 4.42 -8.88 8.96
CA ILE A 158 5.32 -8.65 10.10
C ILE A 158 5.02 -9.72 11.14
N THR A 159 6.02 -10.55 11.47
CA THR A 159 5.87 -11.63 12.44
C THR A 159 6.58 -11.27 13.73
N VAL A 160 5.81 -11.15 14.81
CA VAL A 160 6.31 -10.90 16.16
C VAL A 160 6.11 -12.14 17.01
N ILE A 161 7.15 -12.56 17.73
CA ILE A 161 7.13 -13.66 18.69
C ILE A 161 7.04 -13.06 20.09
N LYS A 162 6.01 -13.46 20.83
CA LYS A 162 5.86 -13.08 22.25
C LYS A 162 6.49 -14.13 23.15
N ASN A 163 7.29 -13.68 24.12
CA ASN A 163 7.88 -14.50 25.20
C ASN A 163 8.73 -15.67 24.73
N ASN A 164 9.38 -15.54 23.56
CA ASN A 164 10.21 -16.59 22.96
C ASN A 164 9.49 -17.95 22.79
N VAL A 165 8.16 -17.92 22.68
CA VAL A 165 7.34 -19.11 22.42
C VAL A 165 7.00 -19.11 20.93
N GLU A 166 7.59 -20.02 20.15
CA GLU A 166 7.37 -20.09 18.69
C GLU A 166 5.90 -20.24 18.30
N ASP A 167 5.09 -20.90 19.13
CA ASP A 167 3.64 -21.05 18.91
C ASP A 167 2.86 -19.74 19.12
N ASN A 168 3.46 -18.72 19.75
CA ASN A 168 2.87 -17.40 19.96
C ASN A 168 3.31 -16.40 18.88
N GLN A 169 3.38 -16.86 17.63
CA GLN A 169 3.63 -15.99 16.49
C GLN A 169 2.40 -15.15 16.17
N ILE A 170 2.59 -13.83 16.19
CA ILE A 170 1.56 -12.85 15.89
C ILE A 170 1.92 -12.20 14.55
N CYS A 171 1.09 -12.50 13.55
CA CYS A 171 1.23 -11.98 12.19
C CYS A 171 0.44 -10.68 12.01
N ILE A 172 1.10 -9.61 11.60
CA ILE A 172 0.53 -8.28 11.47
C ILE A 172 0.75 -7.77 10.05
N ASP A 173 -0.29 -7.18 9.47
CA ASP A 173 -0.18 -6.62 8.13
C ASP A 173 0.59 -5.30 8.20
N GLY A 174 1.56 -5.14 7.31
CA GLY A 174 2.33 -3.93 7.16
C GLY A 174 2.27 -3.39 5.74
N ILE A 175 2.42 -2.07 5.62
CA ILE A 175 2.49 -1.36 4.35
C ILE A 175 3.61 -0.33 4.39
N ASP A 176 4.21 -0.04 3.25
CA ASP A 176 5.24 1.00 3.09
C ASP A 176 5.01 1.90 1.87
N SER A 177 3.88 1.71 1.17
CA SER A 177 3.52 2.46 -0.02
C SER A 177 2.02 2.73 -0.10
N LYS A 178 1.63 3.74 -0.88
CA LYS A 178 0.22 4.05 -1.16
C LYS A 178 -0.49 2.86 -1.81
N LEU A 179 0.16 2.19 -2.76
CA LEU A 179 -0.42 1.05 -3.46
C LEU A 179 -0.69 -0.13 -2.50
N ALA A 180 0.23 -0.40 -1.58
CA ALA A 180 0.02 -1.42 -0.55
C ALA A 180 -1.18 -1.08 0.35
N LEU A 181 -1.38 0.20 0.71
CA LEU A 181 -2.57 0.63 1.44
C LEU A 181 -3.85 0.37 0.64
N GLU A 182 -3.86 0.65 -0.67
CA GLU A 182 -5.02 0.37 -1.53
C GLU A 182 -5.35 -1.13 -1.53
N TYR A 183 -4.36 -2.00 -1.72
CA TYR A 183 -4.57 -3.46 -1.66
C TYR A 183 -5.04 -3.94 -0.29
N TRP A 184 -4.51 -3.38 0.80
CA TRP A 184 -4.94 -3.74 2.15
C TRP A 184 -6.38 -3.33 2.42
N LEU A 185 -6.75 -2.09 2.08
CA LEU A 185 -8.12 -1.59 2.22
C LEU A 185 -9.12 -2.40 1.39
N GLU A 186 -8.71 -2.88 0.22
CA GLU A 186 -9.51 -3.81 -0.58
C GLU A 186 -9.72 -5.13 0.15
N ASN A 187 -8.63 -5.80 0.49
CA ASN A 187 -8.67 -7.17 1.01
C ASN A 187 -9.34 -7.26 2.39
N LYS A 188 -9.15 -6.26 3.25
CA LYS A 188 -9.65 -6.29 4.63
C LYS A 188 -11.00 -5.64 4.80
N LEU A 189 -11.27 -4.58 4.04
CA LEU A 189 -12.42 -3.72 4.27
C LEU A 189 -13.32 -3.57 3.04
N ASN A 190 -12.91 -4.04 1.87
CA ASN A 190 -13.59 -3.84 0.59
C ASN A 190 -13.84 -2.34 0.30
N LEU A 191 -12.86 -1.49 0.63
CA LEU A 191 -12.98 -0.01 0.58
C LEU A 191 -12.15 0.64 -0.51
N SER A 192 -11.27 -0.10 -1.17
CA SER A 192 -10.48 0.50 -2.22
C SER A 192 -11.31 0.48 -3.50
N SER A 193 -11.12 1.50 -4.31
CA SER A 193 -11.67 1.54 -5.67
C SER A 193 -10.86 0.65 -6.63
N LEU A 194 -10.21 -0.43 -6.16
CA LEU A 194 -9.46 -1.39 -6.99
C LEU A 194 -10.40 -2.42 -7.60
N GLU A 195 -11.46 -2.84 -6.91
CA GLU A 195 -12.51 -3.60 -7.58
C GLU A 195 -13.38 -2.67 -8.43
N TYR A 196 -13.73 -3.18 -9.61
CA TYR A 196 -14.63 -2.52 -10.53
C TYR A 196 -16.05 -3.05 -10.31
N SER A 197 -16.97 -2.19 -9.89
CA SER A 197 -18.38 -2.57 -9.75
C SER A 197 -19.07 -2.62 -11.11
N LEU A 198 -19.87 -3.68 -11.34
CA LEU A 198 -20.63 -3.85 -12.58
C LEU A 198 -21.89 -2.97 -12.67
N ASP A 199 -22.19 -2.21 -11.61
CA ASP A 199 -23.36 -1.33 -11.53
C ASP A 199 -23.01 0.16 -11.72
N VAL A 200 -21.74 0.48 -12.03
CA VAL A 200 -21.31 1.87 -12.25
C VAL A 200 -21.50 2.31 -13.71
N THR A 201 -21.62 3.63 -13.90
CA THR A 201 -21.78 4.28 -15.21
C THR A 201 -20.48 4.80 -15.81
N GLU A 202 -19.34 4.44 -15.22
CA GLU A 202 -18.01 4.85 -15.65
C GLU A 202 -17.17 3.63 -16.00
N PRO A 203 -16.33 3.69 -17.03
CA PRO A 203 -15.41 2.60 -17.38
C PRO A 203 -14.37 2.37 -16.29
N PRO A 204 -13.80 1.15 -16.16
CA PRO A 204 -12.79 0.86 -15.16
C PRO A 204 -11.56 1.76 -15.33
N ARG A 205 -10.88 2.04 -14.23
CA ARG A 205 -9.52 2.61 -14.28
C ARG A 205 -8.53 1.50 -14.61
N ASP A 206 -7.36 1.86 -15.11
CA ASP A 206 -6.32 0.90 -15.48
C ASP A 206 -5.95 0.03 -14.27
N GLU A 207 -5.92 0.64 -13.08
CA GLU A 207 -5.64 0.00 -11.79
C GLU A 207 -6.75 -0.96 -11.32
N GLN A 208 -7.94 -0.92 -11.93
CA GLN A 208 -9.06 -1.82 -11.62
C GLN A 208 -9.13 -3.04 -12.54
N THR A 209 -8.05 -3.28 -13.29
CA THR A 209 -7.95 -4.37 -14.26
C THR A 209 -6.62 -5.10 -14.07
N LEU A 210 -6.42 -6.20 -14.83
CA LEU A 210 -5.14 -6.89 -14.87
C LEU A 210 -3.93 -6.01 -15.26
N LEU A 211 -4.15 -4.82 -15.84
CA LEU A 211 -3.09 -3.88 -16.22
C LEU A 211 -2.30 -3.32 -15.03
N LEU A 212 -2.83 -3.45 -13.82
CA LEU A 212 -2.12 -3.11 -12.58
C LEU A 212 -0.92 -4.03 -12.32
N ASP A 213 -0.92 -5.25 -12.86
CA ASP A 213 0.18 -6.22 -12.68
C ASP A 213 1.43 -5.75 -13.43
N THR A 214 2.26 -4.98 -12.74
CA THR A 214 3.52 -4.44 -13.27
C THR A 214 4.59 -5.50 -13.56
N THR A 215 4.40 -6.75 -13.09
CA THR A 215 5.31 -7.87 -13.43
C THR A 215 4.95 -8.50 -14.78
N ARG A 216 3.68 -8.36 -15.20
CA ARG A 216 3.17 -8.83 -16.48
C ARG A 216 3.08 -7.71 -17.53
N PHE A 217 2.79 -6.47 -17.10
CA PHE A 217 2.54 -5.34 -17.98
C PHE A 217 3.52 -4.19 -17.76
N GLN A 218 4.02 -3.64 -18.86
CA GLN A 218 4.77 -2.41 -18.88
C GLN A 218 3.92 -1.30 -19.48
N LYS A 219 3.68 -0.24 -18.71
CA LYS A 219 3.02 0.98 -19.20
C LYS A 219 3.86 1.63 -20.29
N THR A 220 3.24 1.96 -21.42
CA THR A 220 3.91 2.68 -22.51
C THR A 220 3.66 4.18 -22.40
N SER A 221 4.39 4.99 -23.17
CA SER A 221 4.11 6.43 -23.32
C SER A 221 2.92 6.73 -24.24
N ARG A 222 2.31 5.70 -24.85
CA ARG A 222 1.26 5.83 -25.87
C ARG A 222 -0.12 5.81 -25.26
N LYS A 223 -1.05 6.46 -25.97
CA LYS A 223 -2.45 6.51 -25.59
C LYS A 223 -3.37 6.25 -26.76
N TYR A 224 -4.51 5.65 -26.49
CA TYR A 224 -5.64 5.53 -27.41
C TYR A 224 -6.89 6.07 -26.71
N ASP A 225 -7.57 7.01 -27.34
CA ASP A 225 -8.76 7.68 -26.78
C ASP A 225 -8.60 8.14 -25.30
N GLY A 226 -7.44 8.74 -25.00
CA GLY A 226 -7.11 9.23 -23.67
C GLY A 226 -6.60 8.16 -22.67
N ARG A 227 -6.76 6.87 -22.96
CA ARG A 227 -6.30 5.75 -22.12
C ARG A 227 -4.88 5.32 -22.43
N CYS A 228 -4.15 4.87 -21.41
CA CYS A 228 -2.77 4.43 -21.59
C CYS A 228 -2.75 3.03 -22.23
N ILE A 229 -1.82 2.83 -23.17
CA ILE A 229 -1.56 1.53 -23.75
C ILE A 229 -0.46 0.83 -22.93
N TYR A 230 -0.67 -0.43 -22.59
CA TYR A 230 0.26 -1.28 -21.86
C TYR A 230 0.79 -2.37 -22.80
N CYS A 231 2.04 -2.76 -22.61
CA CYS A 231 2.68 -3.87 -23.30
C CYS A 231 2.77 -5.06 -22.34
N GLU A 232 2.17 -6.18 -22.69
CA GLU A 232 2.31 -7.43 -21.96
C GLU A 232 3.70 -8.02 -22.23
N LEU A 233 4.52 -8.16 -21.19
CA LEU A 233 5.93 -8.55 -21.29
C LEU A 233 6.12 -9.95 -21.89
N PRO A 234 5.37 -11.00 -21.49
CA PRO A 234 5.58 -12.34 -22.03
C PRO A 234 5.25 -12.48 -23.53
N THR A 235 4.25 -11.76 -24.02
CA THR A 235 3.70 -11.95 -25.37
C THR A 235 4.07 -10.83 -26.34
N GLY A 236 4.40 -9.64 -25.83
CA GLY A 236 4.53 -8.41 -26.61
C GLY A 236 3.20 -7.89 -27.16
N MET A 237 2.06 -8.38 -26.65
CA MET A 237 0.73 -7.86 -27.00
C MET A 237 0.49 -6.50 -26.33
N TYR A 238 -0.38 -5.72 -26.94
CA TYR A 238 -0.76 -4.41 -26.42
C TYR A 238 -2.20 -4.41 -25.93
N TRP A 239 -2.42 -3.76 -24.80
CA TRP A 239 -3.69 -3.77 -24.07
C TRP A 239 -4.05 -2.36 -23.62
N TYR A 240 -5.34 -2.01 -23.67
CA TYR A 240 -5.86 -0.80 -23.01
C TYR A 240 -7.32 -1.01 -22.60
N VAL A 241 -7.79 -0.25 -21.61
CA VAL A 241 -9.20 -0.29 -21.17
C VAL A 241 -10.10 0.44 -22.16
N ASP A 242 -11.18 -0.19 -22.64
CA ASP A 242 -12.16 0.54 -23.45
C ASP A 242 -12.89 1.60 -22.60
N ASN A 243 -12.81 2.85 -23.05
CA ASN A 243 -13.36 3.99 -22.34
C ASN A 243 -14.85 4.25 -22.63
N LEU A 244 -15.45 3.50 -23.56
CA LEU A 244 -16.87 3.66 -23.94
C LEU A 244 -17.78 2.63 -23.27
N HIS A 245 -17.22 1.58 -22.67
CA HIS A 245 -17.97 0.49 -22.09
C HIS A 245 -17.80 0.43 -20.58
N TYR A 246 -18.94 0.37 -19.88
CA TYR A 246 -19.01 0.33 -18.42
C TYR A 246 -19.99 -0.74 -17.91
N GLY A 247 -20.11 -0.87 -16.59
CA GLY A 247 -20.79 -1.96 -15.92
C GLY A 247 -20.41 -3.33 -16.46
N LYS A 248 -21.42 -4.17 -16.73
CA LYS A 248 -21.25 -5.53 -17.30
C LYS A 248 -20.63 -5.57 -18.71
N ALA A 249 -20.57 -4.45 -19.42
CA ALA A 249 -19.98 -4.38 -20.75
C ALA A 249 -18.49 -4.01 -20.73
N ALA A 250 -17.94 -3.62 -19.58
CA ALA A 250 -16.55 -3.20 -19.45
C ALA A 250 -15.58 -4.31 -19.86
N HIS A 251 -14.57 -3.95 -20.64
CA HIS A 251 -13.57 -4.87 -21.17
C HIS A 251 -12.27 -4.13 -21.53
N LEU A 252 -11.25 -4.91 -21.88
CA LEU A 252 -10.00 -4.43 -22.46
C LEU A 252 -9.93 -4.77 -23.94
N GLU A 253 -9.23 -3.92 -24.67
CA GLU A 253 -8.95 -4.07 -26.09
C GLU A 253 -7.55 -4.66 -26.25
N VAL A 254 -7.44 -5.76 -27.01
CA VAL A 254 -6.19 -6.52 -27.13
C VAL A 254 -5.67 -6.51 -28.55
N PHE A 255 -4.39 -6.20 -28.72
CA PHE A 255 -3.73 -6.07 -30.02
C PHE A 255 -2.47 -6.91 -30.07
N ASP A 256 -2.15 -7.42 -31.26
CA ASP A 256 -0.88 -8.07 -31.51
C ASP A 256 0.28 -7.05 -31.52
N LYS A 257 1.51 -7.57 -31.57
CA LYS A 257 2.75 -6.78 -31.66
C LYS A 257 2.84 -5.86 -32.89
N ARG A 258 1.95 -6.02 -33.89
CA ARG A 258 1.88 -5.16 -35.09
C ARG A 258 0.78 -4.10 -34.97
N GLY A 259 0.03 -4.10 -33.86
CA GLY A 259 -1.04 -3.16 -33.61
C GLY A 259 -2.37 -3.58 -34.24
N CYS A 260 -2.52 -4.83 -34.66
CA CYS A 260 -3.78 -5.36 -35.18
C CYS A 260 -4.65 -5.91 -34.04
N HIS A 261 -5.94 -5.56 -34.02
CA HIS A 261 -6.86 -6.01 -32.98
C HIS A 261 -7.02 -7.55 -33.01
N LEU A 262 -7.00 -8.15 -31.82
CA LEU A 262 -7.11 -9.59 -31.59
C LEU A 262 -8.46 -9.99 -30.98
N GLY A 263 -9.14 -9.06 -30.32
CA GLY A 263 -10.41 -9.28 -29.63
C GLY A 263 -10.47 -8.49 -28.32
N GLU A 264 -11.58 -8.68 -27.62
CA GLU A 264 -11.83 -8.06 -26.32
C GLU A 264 -11.45 -9.04 -25.21
N ALA A 265 -11.05 -8.53 -24.04
CA ALA A 265 -10.80 -9.34 -22.86
C ALA A 265 -11.60 -8.84 -21.67
N ASP A 266 -12.05 -9.75 -20.80
CA ASP A 266 -12.57 -9.34 -19.50
C ASP A 266 -11.49 -8.70 -18.61
N LEU A 267 -11.88 -8.15 -17.46
CA LEU A 267 -10.96 -7.42 -16.58
C LEU A 267 -9.86 -8.30 -15.96
N GLN A 268 -10.00 -9.63 -16.06
CA GLN A 268 -9.05 -10.65 -15.59
C GLN A 268 -8.14 -11.15 -16.72
N GLY A 269 -8.41 -10.79 -17.98
CA GLY A 269 -7.57 -11.09 -19.14
C GLY A 269 -7.99 -12.30 -19.96
N ASN A 270 -9.21 -12.82 -19.79
CA ASN A 270 -9.73 -13.87 -20.66
C ASN A 270 -10.15 -13.25 -22.00
N ILE A 271 -9.41 -13.57 -23.06
CA ILE A 271 -9.60 -12.96 -24.39
C ILE A 271 -10.70 -13.72 -25.17
N ASP A 272 -11.71 -12.97 -25.62
CA ASP A 272 -12.67 -13.41 -26.63
C ASP A 272 -12.23 -12.95 -28.03
N THR A 273 -11.51 -13.85 -28.71
CA THR A 273 -11.04 -13.62 -30.08
C THR A 273 -12.15 -13.56 -31.13
N SER A 274 -13.39 -13.99 -30.80
CA SER A 274 -14.52 -13.91 -31.72
C SER A 274 -14.96 -12.46 -31.98
N LYS A 275 -14.64 -11.55 -31.05
CA LYS A 275 -14.92 -10.11 -31.14
C LYS A 275 -13.86 -9.31 -31.88
N LYS A 276 -12.96 -9.99 -32.59
CA LYS A 276 -11.94 -9.34 -33.41
C LYS A 276 -12.55 -8.46 -34.50
N ASP A 277 -12.31 -7.16 -34.40
CA ASP A 277 -12.52 -6.20 -35.49
C ASP A 277 -11.28 -6.10 -36.39
N LYS A 278 -11.44 -6.44 -37.68
CA LYS A 278 -10.35 -6.41 -38.67
C LYS A 278 -9.88 -5.01 -39.05
N ASN A 279 -10.69 -3.99 -38.81
CA ASN A 279 -10.38 -2.60 -39.16
C ASN A 279 -9.75 -1.84 -38.00
N LYS A 280 -9.87 -2.37 -36.76
CA LYS A 280 -9.34 -1.73 -35.57
C LYS A 280 -7.84 -1.98 -35.46
N THR A 281 -7.08 -0.89 -35.41
CA THR A 281 -5.63 -0.90 -35.25
C THR A 281 -5.18 0.22 -34.33
N ILE A 282 -4.03 0.02 -33.68
CA ILE A 282 -3.35 1.05 -32.89
C ILE A 282 -2.04 1.43 -33.55
N ASN A 283 -1.70 2.73 -33.50
CA ASN A 283 -0.40 3.18 -33.99
C ASN A 283 0.69 2.86 -32.96
N LEU A 284 1.65 2.04 -33.39
CA LEU A 284 2.81 1.62 -32.60
C LEU A 284 4.12 2.27 -33.05
N SER A 285 4.05 3.34 -33.84
CA SER A 285 5.19 4.22 -34.17
C SER A 285 5.18 5.47 -33.31
#